data_AF-A0A9D5YXW2-F1
#
_entry.id   AF-A0A9D5YXW2-F1
#
_cell.length_a   1.000
_cell.length_b   1.000
_cell.length_c   1.000
_cell.angle_alpha   90.00
_cell.angle_beta   90.00
_cell.angle_gamma   90.00
#
_symmetry.space_group_name_H-M   'P 1'
#
loop_
_entity.id
_entity.type
_entity.pdbx_description
1 polymer ?
#
loop_
_entity_poly.entity_id
_entity_poly.type
_entity_poly.pdbx_seq_one_letter_code
_entity_poly.pdbx_strand_id
1 'polypeptide(L)'
;MLILILRRSVALPRTPLSLAIGCYVLAILATLPDAAHPLVSIKGVARDLLYILAGYNLCVFFITTRRRLHVLLLVVLAAHAVLAVYGLATQLAGEVRIYGEVAEPFFENHCIYAAFIALSMSVVLSYLFETRTRGRLLLSGVLALWSVAVALTFVRGAWISLCAVVVFYLWMYRRQLSPRMLFVLVVAGAVVALVAGGLQLKYLFEERLAHALDTGYVTNRDRLDRWGAAASMFLAHPLNGVGWAAYADEYFRYIYFLDAYSTDIRMGAHNLYLEIAAESGIIGLAAFAALIAVFYGRMTRLARRLPRGGPRCLAIGLGGAMLSYLVHAFVNNLGPSDKIGVSFWLLFGLLAVVERLAEESPPAPLVKGGV
;
A
#
# COMPACT_ATOMS: atom_id res chain seq x y z
N MET A 1 -9.08 -19.80 -20.19
CA MET A 1 -8.54 -18.42 -20.04
C MET A 1 -7.88 -17.93 -21.32
N LEU A 2 -6.88 -18.66 -21.87
CA LEU A 2 -6.34 -18.41 -23.22
C LEU A 2 -7.46 -18.31 -24.28
N ILE A 3 -8.48 -19.16 -24.19
CA ILE A 3 -9.62 -19.19 -25.12
C ILE A 3 -10.49 -17.91 -25.07
N LEU A 4 -10.60 -17.22 -23.93
CA LEU A 4 -11.34 -15.96 -23.80
C LEU A 4 -10.51 -14.74 -24.28
N ILE A 5 -9.18 -14.84 -24.18
CA ILE A 5 -8.23 -13.85 -24.71
C ILE A 5 -8.06 -14.03 -26.24
N LEU A 6 -8.06 -15.27 -26.73
CA LEU A 6 -7.93 -15.65 -28.14
C LEU A 6 -9.23 -15.45 -28.94
N ARG A 7 -10.40 -15.58 -28.30
CA ARG A 7 -11.69 -15.19 -28.89
C ARG A 7 -11.83 -13.66 -28.79
N ARG A 8 -11.22 -12.97 -29.75
CA ARG A 8 -11.32 -11.52 -30.02
C ARG A 8 -12.67 -10.91 -29.59
N SER A 9 -12.73 -10.23 -28.44
CA SER A 9 -13.75 -9.18 -28.19
C SER A 9 -13.55 -8.33 -26.93
N VAL A 10 -12.37 -8.28 -26.31
CA VAL A 10 -12.19 -7.42 -25.11
C VAL A 10 -10.85 -6.71 -25.16
N ALA A 11 -10.83 -5.58 -25.86
CA ALA A 11 -9.76 -4.60 -25.67
C ALA A 11 -9.90 -4.04 -24.25
N LEU A 12 -8.81 -4.08 -23.47
CA LEU A 12 -8.75 -3.31 -22.23
C LEU A 12 -9.05 -1.85 -22.57
N PRO A 13 -9.95 -1.18 -21.83
CA PRO A 13 -10.32 0.18 -22.15
C PRO A 13 -9.08 1.06 -22.08
N ARG A 14 -8.82 1.84 -23.15
CA ARG A 14 -7.71 2.79 -23.25
C ARG A 14 -7.98 3.97 -22.33
N THR A 15 -7.72 3.78 -21.05
CA THR A 15 -7.84 4.81 -20.01
C THR A 15 -6.47 5.43 -19.73
N PRO A 16 -6.40 6.64 -19.15
CA PRO A 16 -5.13 7.18 -18.69
C PRO A 16 -4.40 6.25 -17.71
N LEU A 17 -5.15 5.49 -16.87
CA LEU A 17 -4.56 4.49 -15.98
C LEU A 17 -3.92 3.34 -16.76
N SER A 18 -4.63 2.73 -17.72
CA SER A 18 -4.07 1.64 -18.52
C SER A 18 -2.85 2.07 -19.34
N LEU A 19 -2.84 3.31 -19.83
CA LEU A 19 -1.68 3.89 -20.52
C LEU A 19 -0.49 4.05 -19.57
N ALA A 20 -0.70 4.60 -18.38
CA ALA A 20 0.36 4.75 -17.38
C ALA A 20 0.93 3.40 -16.93
N ILE A 21 0.07 2.39 -16.74
CA ILE A 21 0.46 1.01 -16.45
C ILE A 21 1.31 0.46 -17.60
N GLY A 22 0.87 0.65 -18.85
CA GLY A 22 1.61 0.24 -20.04
C GLY A 22 2.99 0.89 -20.12
N CYS A 23 3.09 2.20 -19.88
CA CYS A 23 4.37 2.90 -19.84
C CYS A 23 5.31 2.35 -18.76
N TYR A 24 4.78 2.04 -17.57
CA TYR A 24 5.57 1.45 -16.50
C TYR A 24 6.06 0.03 -16.83
N VAL A 25 5.19 -0.80 -17.42
CA VAL A 25 5.57 -2.12 -17.92
C VAL A 25 6.65 -2.03 -19.00
N LEU A 26 6.53 -1.08 -19.93
CA LEU A 26 7.55 -0.87 -20.96
C LEU A 26 8.88 -0.42 -20.36
N ALA A 27 8.86 0.46 -19.34
CA ALA A 27 10.06 0.88 -18.63
C ALA A 27 10.75 -0.31 -17.93
N ILE A 28 9.97 -1.19 -17.29
CA ILE A 28 10.48 -2.41 -16.67
C ILE A 28 11.08 -3.36 -17.72
N LEU A 29 10.37 -3.59 -18.83
CA LEU A 29 10.85 -4.45 -19.92
C LEU A 29 12.12 -3.90 -20.58
N ALA A 30 12.26 -2.58 -20.63
CA ALA A 30 13.44 -1.92 -21.19
C ALA A 30 14.71 -2.24 -20.40
N THR A 31 14.62 -2.67 -19.14
CA THR A 31 15.78 -3.09 -18.33
C THR A 31 16.39 -4.42 -18.73
N LEU A 32 15.64 -5.29 -19.44
CA LEU A 32 16.06 -6.67 -19.74
C LEU A 32 17.38 -6.79 -20.53
N PRO A 33 17.68 -5.95 -21.53
CA PRO A 33 18.96 -6.02 -22.25
C PRO A 33 20.18 -5.72 -21.38
N ASP A 34 20.00 -4.85 -20.37
CA ASP A 34 21.07 -4.40 -19.47
C ASP A 34 21.09 -5.18 -18.14
N ALA A 35 20.22 -6.20 -18.00
CA ALA A 35 20.06 -6.93 -16.76
C ALA A 35 21.30 -7.79 -16.45
N ALA A 36 21.92 -7.56 -15.28
CA ALA A 36 23.04 -8.36 -14.79
C ALA A 36 22.65 -9.83 -14.59
N HIS A 37 21.39 -10.09 -14.23
CA HIS A 37 20.81 -11.42 -14.07
C HIS A 37 19.53 -11.60 -14.92
N PRO A 38 19.65 -11.91 -16.23
CA PRO A 38 18.50 -11.91 -17.14
C PRO A 38 17.36 -12.85 -16.73
N LEU A 39 17.67 -14.04 -16.21
CA LEU A 39 16.65 -15.00 -15.76
C LEU A 39 15.89 -14.52 -14.52
N VAL A 40 16.57 -13.81 -13.61
CA VAL A 40 15.92 -13.21 -12.44
C VAL A 40 15.00 -12.10 -12.89
N SER A 41 15.48 -11.21 -13.77
CA SER A 41 14.66 -10.11 -14.28
C SER A 41 13.45 -10.58 -15.06
N ILE A 42 13.58 -11.60 -15.93
CA ILE A 42 12.44 -12.21 -16.63
C ILE A 42 11.41 -12.74 -15.63
N LYS A 43 11.84 -13.42 -14.56
CA LYS A 43 10.93 -13.91 -13.50
C LYS A 43 10.25 -12.76 -12.76
N GLY A 44 10.99 -11.69 -12.44
CA GLY A 44 10.45 -10.48 -11.82
C GLY A 44 9.40 -9.78 -12.67
N VAL A 45 9.67 -9.61 -13.97
CA VAL A 45 8.70 -9.07 -14.94
C VAL A 45 7.47 -9.97 -14.99
N ALA A 46 7.64 -11.29 -15.11
CA ALA A 46 6.51 -12.22 -15.18
C ALA A 46 5.64 -12.15 -13.91
N ARG A 47 6.26 -12.09 -12.72
CA ARG A 47 5.59 -11.90 -11.44
C ARG A 47 4.73 -10.62 -11.46
N ASP A 48 5.30 -9.48 -11.84
CA ASP A 48 4.59 -8.20 -11.77
C ASP A 48 3.49 -8.09 -12.83
N LEU A 49 3.68 -8.70 -14.00
CA LEU A 49 2.61 -8.87 -14.99
C LEU A 49 1.45 -9.72 -14.46
N LEU A 50 1.73 -10.77 -13.68
CA LEU A 50 0.69 -11.57 -13.01
C LEU A 50 -0.03 -10.75 -11.93
N TYR A 51 0.68 -9.90 -11.18
CA TYR A 51 0.05 -9.02 -10.20
C TYR A 51 -0.82 -7.94 -10.87
N ILE A 52 -0.38 -7.35 -11.98
CA ILE A 52 -1.18 -6.42 -12.79
C ILE A 52 -2.41 -7.15 -13.36
N LEU A 53 -2.24 -8.37 -13.87
CA LEU A 53 -3.35 -9.19 -14.32
C LEU A 53 -4.38 -9.39 -13.21
N ALA A 54 -3.94 -9.87 -12.04
CA ALA A 54 -4.81 -10.18 -10.91
C ALA A 54 -5.50 -8.93 -10.31
N GLY A 55 -4.72 -7.91 -9.97
CA GLY A 55 -5.22 -6.71 -9.28
C GLY A 55 -5.94 -5.73 -10.20
N TYR A 56 -5.41 -5.45 -11.38
CA TYR A 56 -5.97 -4.45 -12.29
C TYR A 56 -6.92 -5.08 -13.32
N ASN A 57 -6.40 -5.97 -14.18
CA ASN A 57 -7.15 -6.42 -15.35
C ASN A 57 -8.37 -7.27 -14.99
N LEU A 58 -8.22 -8.27 -14.11
CA LEU A 58 -9.35 -9.11 -13.68
C LEU A 58 -10.38 -8.30 -12.89
N CYS A 59 -9.95 -7.34 -12.06
CA CYS A 59 -10.86 -6.44 -11.37
C CYS A 59 -11.72 -5.62 -12.36
N VAL A 60 -11.10 -4.95 -13.33
CA VAL A 60 -11.82 -4.16 -14.34
C VAL A 60 -12.74 -5.04 -15.19
N PHE A 61 -12.29 -6.25 -15.53
CA PHE A 61 -13.02 -7.20 -16.35
C PHE A 61 -14.26 -7.76 -15.65
N PHE A 62 -14.12 -8.28 -14.42
CA PHE A 62 -15.21 -8.97 -13.74
C PHE A 62 -16.17 -8.04 -12.98
N ILE A 63 -15.69 -6.89 -12.51
CA ILE A 63 -16.49 -5.98 -11.67
C ILE A 63 -17.26 -4.97 -12.53
N THR A 64 -18.25 -5.47 -13.26
CA THR A 64 -19.05 -4.68 -14.23
C THR A 64 -20.26 -3.96 -13.63
N THR A 65 -20.63 -4.23 -12.38
CA THR A 65 -21.82 -3.64 -11.76
C THR A 65 -21.53 -3.14 -10.35
N ARG A 66 -22.33 -2.18 -9.88
CA ARG A 66 -22.27 -1.68 -8.49
C ARG A 66 -22.45 -2.79 -7.46
N ARG A 67 -23.31 -3.78 -7.76
CA ARG A 67 -23.51 -4.96 -6.90
C ARG A 67 -22.22 -5.77 -6.77
N ARG A 68 -21.55 -6.09 -7.88
CA ARG A 68 -20.27 -6.82 -7.86
C ARG A 68 -19.19 -6.05 -7.12
N LEU A 69 -19.11 -4.74 -7.31
CA LEU A 69 -18.17 -3.88 -6.58
C LEU A 69 -18.44 -3.93 -5.07
N HIS A 70 -19.70 -3.81 -4.66
CA HIS A 70 -20.06 -3.88 -3.25
C HIS A 70 -19.74 -5.23 -2.63
N VAL A 71 -20.05 -6.33 -3.32
CA VAL A 71 -19.71 -7.70 -2.87
C VAL A 71 -18.19 -7.85 -2.72
N LEU A 72 -17.41 -7.41 -3.70
CA LEU A 72 -15.95 -7.45 -3.62
C LEU A 72 -15.43 -6.69 -2.39
N LEU A 73 -15.91 -5.47 -2.15
CA LEU A 73 -15.52 -4.69 -0.98
C LEU A 73 -15.88 -5.40 0.33
N LEU A 74 -17.08 -5.97 0.44
CA LEU A 74 -17.48 -6.72 1.63
C LEU A 74 -16.60 -7.94 1.85
N VAL A 75 -16.28 -8.70 0.80
CA VAL A 75 -15.39 -9.87 0.89
C VAL A 75 -13.99 -9.45 1.31
N VAL A 76 -13.43 -8.39 0.72
CA VAL A 76 -12.11 -7.87 1.08
C VAL A 76 -12.10 -7.42 2.54
N LEU A 77 -13.08 -6.62 2.97
CA LEU A 77 -13.16 -6.14 4.34
C LEU A 77 -13.39 -7.26 5.35
N ALA A 78 -14.21 -8.26 5.03
CA ALA A 78 -14.42 -9.43 5.87
C ALA A 78 -13.14 -10.27 6.00
N ALA A 79 -12.42 -10.51 4.89
CA ALA A 79 -11.15 -11.21 4.91
C ALA A 79 -10.10 -10.47 5.77
N HIS A 80 -10.00 -9.15 5.63
CA HIS A 80 -9.10 -8.34 6.47
C HIS A 80 -9.53 -8.36 7.94
N ALA A 81 -10.82 -8.39 8.23
CA ALA A 81 -11.31 -8.49 9.61
C ALA A 81 -10.93 -9.82 10.25
N VAL A 82 -11.11 -10.93 9.53
CA VAL A 82 -10.68 -12.26 9.98
C VAL A 82 -9.18 -12.29 10.20
N LEU A 83 -8.39 -11.81 9.25
CA LEU A 83 -6.93 -11.78 9.36
C LEU A 83 -6.47 -10.87 10.50
N ALA A 84 -7.13 -9.74 10.75
CA ALA A 84 -6.81 -8.86 11.86
C ALA A 84 -7.04 -9.52 13.23
N VAL A 85 -8.17 -10.22 13.38
CA VAL A 85 -8.48 -10.99 14.59
C VAL A 85 -7.49 -12.14 14.75
N TYR A 86 -7.18 -12.86 13.66
CA TYR A 86 -6.23 -13.95 13.67
C TYR A 86 -4.82 -13.48 14.07
N GLY A 87 -4.32 -12.40 13.46
CA GLY A 87 -3.02 -11.83 13.82
C GLY A 87 -2.96 -11.36 15.27
N LEU A 88 -4.02 -10.72 15.76
CA LEU A 88 -4.15 -10.36 17.18
C LEU A 88 -4.13 -11.60 18.08
N ALA A 89 -4.86 -12.66 17.72
CA ALA A 89 -4.88 -13.91 18.47
C ALA A 89 -3.50 -14.57 18.51
N THR A 90 -2.78 -14.63 17.38
CA THR A 90 -1.41 -15.17 17.35
C THR A 90 -0.46 -14.40 18.25
N GLN A 91 -0.58 -13.07 18.27
CA GLN A 91 0.26 -12.20 19.09
C GLN A 91 -0.05 -12.29 20.59
N LEU A 92 -1.29 -12.64 20.95
CA LEU A 92 -1.74 -12.80 22.34
C LEU A 92 -1.63 -14.25 22.86
N ALA A 93 -1.58 -15.24 21.97
CA ALA A 93 -1.48 -16.66 22.34
C ALA A 93 -0.06 -17.02 22.81
N GLY A 94 0.96 -16.28 22.35
CA GLY A 94 2.32 -16.36 22.85
C GLY A 94 2.69 -15.16 23.75
N GLU A 95 3.99 -14.99 23.99
CA GLU A 95 4.50 -13.72 24.51
C GLU A 95 4.42 -12.65 23.41
N VAL A 96 3.96 -11.45 23.77
CA VAL A 96 3.91 -10.32 22.85
C VAL A 96 5.34 -9.95 22.44
N ARG A 97 5.66 -10.11 21.15
CA ARG A 97 7.01 -9.92 20.61
C ARG A 97 7.06 -8.78 19.60
N ILE A 98 8.18 -8.08 19.56
CA ILE A 98 8.44 -7.05 18.55
C ILE A 98 8.66 -7.68 17.16
N TYR A 99 9.37 -8.80 17.12
CA TYR A 99 9.70 -9.54 15.90
C TYR A 99 9.12 -10.95 16.02
N GLY A 100 8.54 -11.46 14.94
CA GLY A 100 8.02 -12.82 14.90
C GLY A 100 6.89 -13.02 13.90
N GLU A 101 6.33 -14.22 14.01
CA GLU A 101 5.39 -14.90 13.11
C GLU A 101 3.94 -14.41 13.30
N VAL A 102 3.72 -13.09 13.25
CA VAL A 102 2.36 -12.54 13.39
C VAL A 102 1.50 -12.98 12.20
N ALA A 103 0.40 -13.67 12.50
CA ALA A 103 -0.53 -14.22 11.52
C ALA A 103 0.06 -15.31 10.59
N GLU A 104 1.04 -16.09 11.06
CA GLU A 104 1.47 -17.30 10.33
C GLU A 104 0.39 -18.38 10.25
N PRO A 105 0.34 -19.19 9.17
CA PRO A 105 1.25 -19.19 8.00
C PRO A 105 0.83 -18.20 6.90
N PHE A 106 -0.14 -17.30 7.15
CA PHE A 106 -0.64 -16.39 6.11
C PHE A 106 0.34 -15.26 5.81
N PHE A 107 1.11 -14.79 6.79
CA PHE A 107 2.10 -13.74 6.59
C PHE A 107 3.46 -14.18 7.07
N GLU A 108 4.43 -14.24 6.15
CA GLU A 108 5.84 -14.54 6.44
C GLU A 108 6.51 -13.45 7.30
N ASN A 109 5.93 -12.24 7.32
CA ASN A 109 6.47 -11.12 8.07
C ASN A 109 5.34 -10.20 8.56
N HIS A 110 5.36 -9.90 9.86
CA HIS A 110 4.51 -8.92 10.54
C HIS A 110 4.40 -7.55 9.83
N CYS A 111 5.44 -7.13 9.08
CA CYS A 111 5.43 -5.92 8.26
C CYS A 111 4.42 -5.97 7.09
N ILE A 112 4.35 -7.11 6.39
CA ILE A 112 3.43 -7.33 5.28
C ILE A 112 2.00 -7.35 5.82
N TYR A 113 1.78 -8.03 6.95
CA TYR A 113 0.50 -8.04 7.65
C TYR A 113 0.04 -6.62 8.03
N ALA A 114 0.90 -5.84 8.69
CA ALA A 114 0.57 -4.49 9.12
C ALA A 114 0.24 -3.57 7.93
N ALA A 115 1.03 -3.64 6.86
CA ALA A 115 0.76 -2.90 5.63
C ALA A 115 -0.57 -3.30 4.98
N PHE A 116 -0.86 -4.61 4.92
CA PHE A 116 -2.07 -5.14 4.31
C PHE A 116 -3.34 -4.67 5.04
N ILE A 117 -3.36 -4.74 6.38
CA ILE A 117 -4.46 -4.22 7.19
C ILE A 117 -4.60 -2.69 7.03
N ALA A 118 -3.49 -1.94 6.97
CA ALA A 118 -3.51 -0.49 6.81
C ALA A 118 -4.17 0.00 5.50
N LEU A 119 -4.06 -0.78 4.41
CA LEU A 119 -4.75 -0.47 3.13
C LEU A 119 -6.27 -0.43 3.32
N SER A 120 -6.84 -1.45 3.94
CA SER A 120 -8.28 -1.52 4.20
C SER A 120 -8.71 -0.53 5.28
N MET A 121 -7.88 -0.27 6.31
CA MET A 121 -8.14 0.78 7.31
C MET A 121 -8.37 2.14 6.64
N SER A 122 -7.57 2.48 5.62
CA SER A 122 -7.70 3.74 4.89
C SER A 122 -9.06 3.88 4.20
N VAL A 123 -9.52 2.81 3.55
CA VAL A 123 -10.85 2.80 2.91
C VAL A 123 -11.96 2.95 3.94
N VAL A 124 -11.94 2.18 5.03
CA VAL A 124 -12.95 2.23 6.11
C VAL A 124 -12.98 3.63 6.75
N LEU A 125 -11.83 4.24 6.96
CA LEU A 125 -11.72 5.59 7.51
C LEU A 125 -12.41 6.61 6.62
N SER A 126 -12.30 6.50 5.29
CA SER A 126 -13.03 7.39 4.37
C SER A 126 -14.56 7.27 4.51
N TYR A 127 -15.09 6.08 4.76
CA TYR A 127 -16.53 5.87 4.98
C TYR A 127 -16.99 6.39 6.35
N LEU A 128 -16.10 6.40 7.35
CA LEU A 128 -16.40 6.93 8.69
C LEU A 128 -16.75 8.43 8.65
N PHE A 129 -16.07 9.22 7.80
CA PHE A 129 -16.30 10.66 7.69
C PHE A 129 -17.64 11.03 7.02
N GLU A 130 -18.25 10.13 6.24
CA GLU A 130 -19.54 10.40 5.57
C GLU A 130 -20.72 9.65 6.21
N THR A 131 -20.49 8.62 7.01
CA THR A 131 -21.54 7.83 7.67
C THR A 131 -22.00 8.46 8.99
N ARG A 132 -23.30 8.67 9.18
CA ARG A 132 -23.89 9.28 10.41
C ARG A 132 -24.78 8.36 11.25
N THR A 133 -25.03 7.14 10.81
CA THR A 133 -25.99 6.20 11.42
C THR A 133 -25.29 5.14 12.29
N ARG A 134 -26.01 4.08 12.70
CA ARG A 134 -25.44 2.89 13.38
C ARG A 134 -24.22 2.29 12.66
N GLY A 135 -24.13 2.45 11.33
CA GLY A 135 -22.94 2.06 10.56
C GLY A 135 -21.66 2.74 11.05
N ARG A 136 -21.74 3.97 11.59
CA ARG A 136 -20.58 4.67 12.15
C ARG A 136 -20.00 3.94 13.37
N LEU A 137 -20.86 3.42 14.25
CA LEU A 137 -20.41 2.67 15.43
C LEU A 137 -19.70 1.37 15.02
N LEU A 138 -20.25 0.65 14.04
CA LEU A 138 -19.64 -0.55 13.49
C LEU A 138 -18.27 -0.26 12.86
N LEU A 139 -18.18 0.77 11.99
CA LEU A 139 -16.93 1.17 11.35
C LEU A 139 -15.88 1.62 12.39
N SER A 140 -16.29 2.37 13.43
CA SER A 140 -15.41 2.74 14.54
C SER A 140 -14.90 1.51 15.29
N GLY A 141 -15.74 0.52 15.56
CA GLY A 141 -15.34 -0.73 16.23
C GLY A 141 -14.32 -1.52 15.40
N VAL A 142 -14.56 -1.64 14.09
CA VAL A 142 -13.61 -2.29 13.15
C VAL A 142 -12.27 -1.55 13.13
N LEU A 143 -12.29 -0.21 13.03
CA LEU A 143 -11.06 0.59 13.04
C LEU A 143 -10.32 0.47 14.38
N ALA A 144 -11.02 0.43 15.51
CA ALA A 144 -10.39 0.27 16.81
C ALA A 144 -9.70 -1.09 16.93
N LEU A 145 -10.39 -2.17 16.55
CA LEU A 145 -9.82 -3.52 16.49
C LEU A 145 -8.57 -3.57 15.59
N TRP A 146 -8.67 -3.04 14.37
CA TRP A 146 -7.55 -3.03 13.42
C TRP A 146 -6.38 -2.16 13.90
N SER A 147 -6.67 -1.06 14.60
CA SER A 147 -5.63 -0.21 15.19
C SER A 147 -4.86 -0.94 16.28
N VAL A 148 -5.55 -1.70 17.15
CA VAL A 148 -4.88 -2.55 18.15
C VAL A 148 -4.06 -3.64 17.46
N ALA A 149 -4.62 -4.31 16.46
CA ALA A 149 -3.95 -5.36 15.72
C ALA A 149 -2.67 -4.84 15.03
N VAL A 150 -2.69 -3.65 14.42
CA VAL A 150 -1.52 -3.02 13.79
C VAL A 150 -0.55 -2.47 14.85
N ALA A 151 -1.05 -1.91 15.96
CA ALA A 151 -0.19 -1.42 17.04
C ALA A 151 0.67 -2.54 17.61
N LEU A 152 0.08 -3.71 17.87
CA LEU A 152 0.79 -4.84 18.44
C LEU A 152 1.74 -5.55 17.45
N THR A 153 1.84 -5.08 16.20
CA THR A 153 2.90 -5.56 15.28
C THR A 153 4.24 -4.87 15.51
N PHE A 154 4.28 -3.73 16.23
CA PHE A 154 5.51 -2.94 16.43
C PHE A 154 6.22 -2.49 15.14
N VAL A 155 5.48 -2.45 14.02
CA VAL A 155 5.96 -1.98 12.70
C VAL A 155 5.85 -0.46 12.63
N ARG A 156 6.96 0.23 12.90
CA ARG A 156 7.05 1.71 12.84
C ARG A 156 6.56 2.28 11.51
N GLY A 157 6.88 1.63 10.39
CA GLY A 157 6.44 2.04 9.06
C GLY A 157 4.92 2.09 8.89
N ALA A 158 4.20 1.15 9.51
CA ALA A 158 2.74 1.11 9.47
C ALA A 158 2.12 2.23 10.33
N TRP A 159 2.71 2.55 11.48
CA TRP A 159 2.24 3.64 12.32
C TRP A 159 2.42 5.00 11.62
N ILE A 160 3.59 5.23 11.03
CA ILE A 160 3.88 6.47 10.29
C ILE A 160 2.94 6.59 9.07
N SER A 161 2.72 5.50 8.34
CA SER A 161 1.81 5.52 7.18
C SER A 161 0.36 5.79 7.59
N LEU A 162 -0.13 5.21 8.68
CA LEU A 162 -1.47 5.49 9.21
C LEU A 162 -1.61 6.94 9.71
N CYS A 163 -0.58 7.50 10.34
CA CYS A 163 -0.56 8.93 10.70
C CYS A 163 -0.68 9.82 9.45
N ALA A 164 0.06 9.52 8.38
CA ALA A 164 -0.06 10.24 7.12
C ALA A 164 -1.45 10.14 6.51
N VAL A 165 -2.10 8.97 6.61
CA VAL A 165 -3.49 8.75 6.18
C VAL A 165 -4.47 9.61 6.99
N VAL A 166 -4.31 9.68 8.32
CA VAL A 166 -5.15 10.54 9.17
C VAL A 166 -4.98 12.01 8.78
N VAL A 167 -3.74 12.49 8.59
CA VAL A 167 -3.47 13.86 8.13
C VAL A 167 -4.11 14.13 6.77
N PHE A 168 -4.01 13.19 5.83
CA PHE A 168 -4.66 13.26 4.53
C PHE A 168 -6.18 13.42 4.65
N TYR A 169 -6.85 12.62 5.50
CA TYR A 169 -8.29 12.75 5.71
C TYR A 169 -8.68 14.05 6.42
N LEU A 170 -7.91 14.49 7.43
CA LEU A 170 -8.12 15.78 8.08
C LEU A 170 -8.05 16.92 7.07
N TRP A 171 -7.09 16.87 6.13
CA TRP A 171 -6.97 17.86 5.06
C TRP A 171 -8.14 17.80 4.06
N MET A 172 -8.48 16.59 3.57
CA MET A 172 -9.58 16.38 2.61
C MET A 172 -10.94 16.79 3.17
N TYR A 173 -11.17 16.54 4.46
CA TYR A 173 -12.43 16.80 5.15
C TYR A 173 -12.37 18.04 6.06
N ARG A 174 -11.35 18.91 5.93
CA ARG A 174 -11.11 20.07 6.82
C ARG A 174 -12.30 21.00 7.03
N ARG A 175 -13.15 21.16 6.01
CA ARG A 175 -14.37 21.99 6.07
C ARG A 175 -15.54 21.33 6.81
N GLN A 176 -15.40 20.06 7.19
CA GLN A 176 -16.42 19.24 7.85
C GLN A 176 -15.99 18.83 9.26
N LEU A 177 -14.79 19.22 9.69
CA LEU A 177 -14.28 18.91 11.02
C LEU A 177 -15.03 19.74 12.05
N SER A 178 -15.69 19.07 12.99
CA SER A 178 -16.19 19.71 14.20
C SER A 178 -15.11 19.68 15.29
N PRO A 179 -15.05 20.68 16.19
CA PRO A 179 -14.14 20.66 17.34
C PRO A 179 -14.28 19.39 18.19
N ARG A 180 -15.50 18.83 18.29
CA ARG A 180 -15.78 17.56 18.96
C ARG A 180 -15.07 16.37 18.32
N MET A 181 -14.95 16.34 16.98
CA MET A 181 -14.29 15.25 16.28
C MET A 181 -12.77 15.32 16.43
N LEU A 182 -12.19 16.53 16.42
CA LEU A 182 -10.79 16.74 16.74
C LEU A 182 -10.49 16.31 18.19
N PHE A 183 -11.35 16.68 19.14
CA PHE A 183 -11.24 16.23 20.53
C PHE A 183 -11.27 14.70 20.66
N VAL A 184 -12.20 14.02 19.97
CA VAL A 184 -12.27 12.55 19.97
C VAL A 184 -11.00 11.91 19.38
N LEU A 185 -10.42 12.47 18.33
CA LEU A 185 -9.16 11.97 17.77
C LEU A 185 -7.98 12.16 18.72
N VAL A 186 -7.91 13.31 19.41
CA VAL A 186 -6.90 13.58 20.44
C VAL A 186 -7.05 12.62 21.61
N VAL A 187 -8.28 12.42 22.10
CA VAL A 187 -8.56 11.47 23.20
C VAL A 187 -8.27 10.04 22.78
N ALA A 188 -8.62 9.62 21.57
CA ALA A 188 -8.30 8.30 21.05
C ALA A 188 -6.78 8.09 20.96
N GLY A 189 -6.04 9.07 20.47
CA GLY A 189 -4.57 9.05 20.46
C GLY A 189 -3.98 8.97 21.87
N ALA A 190 -4.52 9.72 22.82
CA ALA A 190 -4.10 9.70 24.23
C ALA A 190 -4.40 8.36 24.91
N VAL A 191 -5.55 7.72 24.61
CA VAL A 191 -5.90 6.40 25.12
C VAL A 191 -4.98 5.32 24.55
N VAL A 192 -4.67 5.37 23.25
CA VAL A 192 -3.67 4.46 22.65
C VAL A 192 -2.31 4.65 23.30
N ALA A 193 -1.87 5.89 23.52
CA ALA A 193 -0.62 6.19 24.21
C ALA A 193 -0.63 5.72 25.67
N LEU A 194 -1.75 5.85 26.37
CA LEU A 194 -1.92 5.40 27.76
C LEU A 194 -1.94 3.86 27.87
N VAL A 195 -2.62 3.17 26.96
CA VAL A 195 -2.61 1.69 26.89
C VAL A 195 -1.21 1.18 26.55
N ALA A 196 -0.51 1.83 25.63
CA ALA A 196 0.89 1.53 25.32
C ALA A 196 1.81 1.80 26.52
N GLY A 197 1.53 2.82 27.34
CA GLY A 197 2.33 3.22 28.50
C GLY A 197 1.99 2.53 29.83
N GLY A 198 0.80 1.94 29.98
CA GLY A 198 0.32 1.33 31.22
C GLY A 198 0.50 -0.18 31.33
N LEU A 199 0.82 -0.87 30.23
CA LEU A 199 1.07 -2.32 30.18
C LEU A 199 2.57 -2.61 30.29
N GLN A 200 2.95 -3.87 30.61
CA GLN A 200 4.33 -4.38 30.44
C GLN A 200 4.87 -4.23 28.99
N LEU A 201 4.03 -3.77 28.06
CA LEU A 201 4.36 -3.36 26.70
C LEU A 201 5.12 -2.03 26.63
N LYS A 202 5.13 -1.21 27.70
CA LYS A 202 5.83 0.08 27.74
C LYS A 202 7.30 -0.06 27.33
N TYR A 203 7.98 -1.06 27.89
CA TYR A 203 9.38 -1.36 27.54
C TYR A 203 9.54 -1.65 26.04
N LEU A 204 8.63 -2.41 25.42
CA LEU A 204 8.69 -2.73 23.99
C LEU A 204 8.47 -1.48 23.12
N PHE A 205 7.52 -0.61 23.48
CA PHE A 205 7.33 0.66 22.78
C PHE A 205 8.53 1.62 22.96
N GLU A 206 9.08 1.71 24.18
CA GLU A 206 10.27 2.49 24.48
C GLU A 206 11.49 1.98 23.73
N GLU A 207 11.70 0.66 23.64
CA GLU A 207 12.76 0.05 22.85
C GLU A 207 12.66 0.46 21.37
N ARG A 208 11.45 0.42 20.80
CA ARG A 208 11.23 0.82 19.39
C ARG A 208 11.47 2.29 19.14
N LEU A 209 11.16 3.14 20.12
CA LEU A 209 11.35 4.58 20.03
C LEU A 209 12.82 4.98 20.28
N ALA A 210 13.46 4.37 21.28
CA ALA A 210 14.87 4.62 21.63
C ALA A 210 15.81 4.24 20.49
N HIS A 211 15.58 3.08 19.86
CA HIS A 211 16.36 2.64 18.69
C HIS A 211 15.75 3.10 17.35
N ALA A 212 14.92 4.15 17.33
CA ALA A 212 14.38 4.72 16.09
C ALA A 212 15.44 5.42 15.25
N LEU A 213 16.39 6.08 15.90
CA LEU A 213 17.45 6.88 15.25
C LEU A 213 18.86 6.30 15.49
N ASP A 214 18.95 5.18 16.21
CA ASP A 214 20.21 4.51 16.51
C ASP A 214 20.74 3.78 15.26
N THR A 215 21.75 4.34 14.62
CA THR A 215 22.40 3.76 13.43
C THR A 215 23.31 2.58 13.78
N GLY A 216 23.64 2.38 15.06
CA GLY A 216 24.37 1.22 15.57
C GLY A 216 23.49 0.00 15.82
N TYR A 217 22.16 0.18 15.94
CA TYR A 217 21.22 -0.93 16.09
C TYR A 217 21.21 -1.79 14.82
N VAL A 218 21.41 -3.12 14.99
CA VAL A 218 21.68 -4.06 13.89
C VAL A 218 20.69 -3.93 12.73
N THR A 219 19.38 -3.86 13.02
CA THR A 219 18.35 -3.77 11.97
C THR A 219 18.36 -2.42 11.23
N ASN A 220 18.81 -1.34 11.87
CA ASN A 220 18.93 -0.04 11.22
C ASN A 220 20.21 0.02 10.38
N ARG A 221 21.30 -0.59 10.86
CA ARG A 221 22.57 -0.69 10.13
C ARG A 221 22.42 -1.54 8.86
N ASP A 222 21.72 -2.66 8.94
CA ASP A 222 21.35 -3.49 7.77
C ASP A 222 20.58 -2.68 6.70
N ARG A 223 19.63 -1.84 7.12
CA ARG A 223 18.89 -0.95 6.19
C ARG A 223 19.78 0.12 5.57
N LEU A 224 20.65 0.76 6.35
CA LEU A 224 21.58 1.77 5.84
C LEU A 224 22.54 1.16 4.81
N ASP A 225 23.00 -0.07 5.05
CA ASP A 225 23.81 -0.79 4.09
C ASP A 225 23.06 -1.02 2.77
N ARG A 226 21.84 -1.57 2.86
CA ARG A 226 20.96 -1.82 1.71
C ARG A 226 20.67 -0.55 0.91
N TRP A 227 20.45 0.57 1.59
CA TRP A 227 20.22 1.86 0.95
C TRP A 227 21.48 2.36 0.24
N GLY A 228 22.65 2.19 0.87
CA GLY A 228 23.95 2.48 0.26
C GLY A 228 24.17 1.65 -1.01
N ALA A 229 23.94 0.34 -0.93
CA ALA A 229 24.06 -0.56 -2.07
C ALA A 229 23.12 -0.17 -3.23
N ALA A 230 21.84 0.15 -2.92
CA ALA A 230 20.88 0.60 -3.91
C ALA A 230 21.30 1.92 -4.58
N ALA A 231 21.78 2.87 -3.79
CA ALA A 231 22.29 4.14 -4.32
C ALA A 231 23.49 3.91 -5.24
N SER A 232 24.38 2.99 -4.90
CA SER A 232 25.57 2.69 -5.72
C SER A 232 25.25 1.94 -7.00
N MET A 233 24.27 1.03 -6.98
CA MET A 233 23.72 0.45 -8.20
C MET A 233 23.13 1.53 -9.11
N PHE A 234 22.35 2.46 -8.56
CA PHE A 234 21.79 3.58 -9.33
C PHE A 234 22.89 4.48 -9.90
N LEU A 235 23.93 4.82 -9.13
CA LEU A 235 25.04 5.64 -9.61
C LEU A 235 25.87 4.95 -10.68
N ALA A 236 26.01 3.62 -10.60
CA ALA A 236 26.69 2.83 -11.63
C ALA A 236 25.86 2.67 -12.91
N HIS A 237 24.52 2.55 -12.78
CA HIS A 237 23.59 2.30 -13.88
C HIS A 237 22.40 3.30 -13.87
N PRO A 238 22.65 4.61 -14.08
CA PRO A 238 21.67 5.66 -13.79
C PRO A 238 20.45 5.67 -14.72
N LEU A 239 20.58 5.14 -15.94
CA LEU A 239 19.50 5.17 -16.92
C LEU A 239 18.54 3.99 -16.75
N ASN A 240 19.06 2.76 -16.75
CA ASN A 240 18.28 1.54 -16.86
C ASN A 240 18.47 0.55 -15.70
N GLY A 241 19.27 0.93 -14.69
CA GLY A 241 19.54 0.11 -13.52
C GLY A 241 20.31 -1.19 -13.84
N VAL A 242 20.39 -2.05 -12.82
CA VAL A 242 21.06 -3.37 -12.93
C VAL A 242 20.16 -4.47 -13.50
N GLY A 243 18.92 -4.15 -13.86
CA GLY A 243 17.89 -5.09 -14.28
C GLY A 243 16.76 -5.20 -13.26
N TRP A 244 15.52 -5.23 -13.74
CA TRP A 244 14.33 -5.35 -12.88
C TRP A 244 14.41 -6.58 -11.97
N ALA A 245 14.01 -6.47 -10.70
CA ALA A 245 14.06 -7.53 -9.69
C ALA A 245 15.46 -8.13 -9.38
N ALA A 246 16.55 -7.54 -9.88
CA ALA A 246 17.90 -8.05 -9.70
C ALA A 246 18.62 -7.47 -8.46
N TYR A 247 17.99 -6.57 -7.68
CA TYR A 247 18.64 -5.92 -6.55
C TYR A 247 19.26 -6.92 -5.56
N ALA A 248 18.49 -7.93 -5.16
CA ALA A 248 18.94 -8.89 -4.15
C ALA A 248 20.13 -9.73 -4.64
N ASP A 249 20.18 -10.06 -5.94
CA ASP A 249 21.26 -10.83 -6.54
C ASP A 249 22.53 -9.98 -6.74
N GLU A 250 22.39 -8.68 -7.00
CA GLU A 250 23.52 -7.76 -7.16
C GLU A 250 24.01 -7.16 -5.83
N TYR A 251 23.23 -7.27 -4.74
CA TYR A 251 23.51 -6.62 -3.45
C TYR A 251 24.94 -6.84 -2.94
N PHE A 252 25.46 -8.07 -3.01
CA PHE A 252 26.80 -8.39 -2.52
C PHE A 252 27.93 -7.68 -3.26
N ARG A 253 27.71 -7.24 -4.51
CA ARG A 253 28.71 -6.49 -5.28
C ARG A 253 28.84 -5.04 -4.81
N TYR A 254 27.87 -4.55 -4.04
CA TYR A 254 27.74 -3.17 -3.60
C TYR A 254 27.62 -3.02 -2.06
N ILE A 255 27.97 -4.06 -1.29
CA ILE A 255 27.89 -4.05 0.18
C ILE A 255 28.92 -3.09 0.80
N TYR A 256 28.53 -2.34 1.84
CA TYR A 256 29.39 -1.38 2.54
C TYR A 256 29.80 -1.85 3.94
N PHE A 257 28.91 -2.56 4.63
CA PHE A 257 29.04 -3.01 6.00
C PHE A 257 28.92 -4.53 6.05
N LEU A 258 30.05 -5.23 5.91
CA LEU A 258 30.14 -6.69 5.97
C LEU A 258 29.52 -7.30 7.24
N ASP A 259 29.60 -6.57 8.36
CA ASP A 259 29.11 -7.03 9.67
C ASP A 259 27.64 -6.68 9.94
N ALA A 260 27.00 -5.88 9.08
CA ALA A 260 25.59 -5.51 9.23
C ALA A 260 24.64 -6.61 8.70
N TYR A 261 25.20 -7.68 8.15
CA TYR A 261 24.49 -8.72 7.43
C TYR A 261 23.56 -9.53 8.34
N SER A 262 22.26 -9.44 8.07
CA SER A 262 21.27 -10.43 8.51
C SER A 262 21.28 -11.62 7.54
N THR A 263 21.24 -12.85 8.07
CA THR A 263 21.39 -14.13 7.35
C THR A 263 20.36 -14.43 6.25
N ASP A 264 19.46 -13.50 5.94
CA ASP A 264 18.40 -13.67 4.94
C ASP A 264 18.84 -13.13 3.58
N ILE A 265 19.39 -14.03 2.78
CA ILE A 265 20.08 -13.84 1.49
C ILE A 265 19.19 -13.18 0.39
N ARG A 266 17.90 -12.91 0.63
CA ARG A 266 16.95 -12.47 -0.40
C ARG A 266 16.01 -11.31 -0.02
N MET A 267 16.37 -10.52 0.98
CA MET A 267 15.62 -9.30 1.27
C MET A 267 16.00 -8.17 0.30
N GLY A 268 15.04 -7.32 -0.10
CA GLY A 268 15.31 -6.18 -0.99
C GLY A 268 15.82 -4.95 -0.24
N ALA A 269 15.67 -3.76 -0.82
CA ALA A 269 16.37 -2.56 -0.34
C ALA A 269 15.76 -1.96 0.94
N HIS A 270 14.64 -2.48 1.45
CA HIS A 270 13.86 -1.83 2.52
C HIS A 270 13.51 -0.36 2.23
N ASN A 271 13.47 0.02 0.96
CA ASN A 271 13.01 1.29 0.45
C ASN A 271 12.69 1.09 -1.04
N LEU A 272 11.39 1.05 -1.37
CA LEU A 272 10.93 0.75 -2.72
C LEU A 272 11.47 1.73 -3.75
N TYR A 273 11.64 3.00 -3.39
CA TYR A 273 12.09 4.03 -4.33
C TYR A 273 13.56 3.83 -4.71
N LEU A 274 14.40 3.49 -3.73
CA LEU A 274 15.79 3.15 -3.97
C LEU A 274 15.92 1.82 -4.73
N GLU A 275 15.07 0.84 -4.43
CA GLU A 275 15.02 -0.44 -5.16
C GLU A 275 14.67 -0.22 -6.63
N ILE A 276 13.59 0.54 -6.92
CA ILE A 276 13.20 0.88 -8.30
C ILE A 276 14.33 1.63 -9.01
N ALA A 277 14.99 2.58 -8.33
CA ALA A 277 16.11 3.33 -8.91
C ALA A 277 17.31 2.42 -9.22
N ALA A 278 17.66 1.51 -8.31
CA ALA A 278 18.75 0.55 -8.51
C ALA A 278 18.47 -0.40 -9.68
N GLU A 279 17.24 -0.91 -9.77
CA GLU A 279 16.87 -1.96 -10.73
C GLU A 279 16.49 -1.45 -12.12
N SER A 280 15.98 -0.22 -12.21
CA SER A 280 15.43 0.33 -13.46
C SER A 280 15.88 1.76 -13.78
N GLY A 281 16.80 2.31 -12.98
CA GLY A 281 17.36 3.64 -13.18
C GLY A 281 16.31 4.74 -13.10
N ILE A 282 16.66 5.89 -13.65
CA ILE A 282 15.79 7.07 -13.69
C ILE A 282 14.57 6.84 -14.58
N ILE A 283 14.68 5.98 -15.60
CA ILE A 283 13.58 5.68 -16.53
C ILE A 283 12.44 4.99 -15.78
N GLY A 284 12.73 3.92 -15.05
CA GLY A 284 11.71 3.21 -14.28
C GLY A 284 11.20 4.01 -13.08
N LEU A 285 12.07 4.77 -12.40
CA LEU A 285 11.64 5.66 -11.31
C LEU A 285 10.69 6.76 -11.81
N ALA A 286 10.98 7.38 -12.96
CA ALA A 286 10.12 8.38 -13.57
C ALA A 286 8.78 7.77 -14.04
N ALA A 287 8.82 6.57 -14.62
CA ALA A 287 7.60 5.85 -15.01
C ALA A 287 6.73 5.48 -13.81
N PHE A 288 7.33 5.05 -12.69
CA PHE A 288 6.62 4.83 -11.44
C PHE A 288 6.01 6.12 -10.89
N ALA A 289 6.77 7.22 -10.85
CA ALA A 289 6.26 8.52 -10.40
C ALA A 289 5.09 9.00 -11.27
N ALA A 290 5.18 8.85 -12.59
CA ALA A 290 4.10 9.16 -13.53
C ALA A 290 2.85 8.30 -13.29
N LEU A 291 3.04 6.99 -13.04
CA LEU A 291 1.95 6.07 -12.71
C LEU A 291 1.19 6.53 -11.46
N ILE A 292 1.91 6.91 -10.40
CA ILE A 292 1.32 7.44 -9.17
C ILE A 292 0.63 8.80 -9.40
N ALA A 293 1.25 9.69 -10.18
CA ALA A 293 0.67 10.99 -10.51
C ALA A 293 -0.65 10.85 -11.27
N VAL A 294 -0.71 9.94 -12.25
CA VAL A 294 -1.95 9.64 -12.98
C VAL A 294 -3.02 9.08 -12.04
N PHE A 295 -2.67 8.14 -11.14
CA PHE A 295 -3.59 7.61 -10.13
C PHE A 295 -4.24 8.73 -9.30
N TYR A 296 -3.43 9.62 -8.70
CA TYR A 296 -3.94 10.73 -7.90
C TYR A 296 -4.71 11.76 -8.73
N GLY A 297 -4.31 11.98 -9.99
CA GLY A 297 -5.05 12.82 -10.94
C GLY A 297 -6.47 12.30 -11.20
N ARG A 298 -6.62 10.98 -11.44
CA ARG A 298 -7.93 10.33 -11.62
C ARG A 298 -8.74 10.35 -10.33
N MET A 299 -8.13 9.98 -9.21
CA MET A 299 -8.78 10.00 -7.90
C MET A 299 -9.32 11.40 -7.57
N THR A 300 -8.50 12.44 -7.75
CA THR A 300 -8.90 13.83 -7.51
C THR A 300 -10.04 14.28 -8.44
N ARG A 301 -9.98 13.90 -9.72
CA ARG A 301 -11.06 14.18 -10.69
C ARG A 301 -12.38 13.55 -10.22
N LEU A 302 -12.36 12.28 -9.79
CA LEU A 302 -13.55 11.60 -9.28
C LEU A 302 -14.08 12.24 -8.00
N ALA A 303 -13.20 12.51 -7.03
CA ALA A 303 -13.56 13.11 -5.74
C ALA A 303 -14.20 14.51 -5.86
N ARG A 304 -13.85 15.25 -6.92
CA ARG A 304 -14.43 16.57 -7.25
C ARG A 304 -15.76 16.49 -8.02
N ARG A 305 -15.93 15.47 -8.87
CA ARG A 305 -17.12 15.33 -9.74
C ARG A 305 -18.27 14.58 -9.07
N LEU A 306 -17.95 13.60 -8.24
CA LEU A 306 -18.95 12.77 -7.59
C LEU A 306 -19.63 13.51 -6.44
N PRO A 307 -20.95 13.40 -6.28
CA PRO A 307 -21.63 13.86 -5.07
C PRO A 307 -21.16 13.06 -3.84
N ARG A 308 -21.47 13.57 -2.64
CA ARG A 308 -21.24 12.83 -1.39
C ARG A 308 -21.95 11.47 -1.43
N GLY A 309 -21.31 10.45 -0.88
CA GLY A 309 -21.80 9.08 -0.88
C GLY A 309 -20.73 8.04 -1.23
N GLY A 310 -21.16 6.78 -1.29
CA GLY A 310 -20.29 5.60 -1.39
C GLY A 310 -19.20 5.67 -2.48
N PRO A 311 -19.52 6.01 -3.75
CA PRO A 311 -18.50 6.09 -4.80
C PRO A 311 -17.40 7.13 -4.53
N ARG A 312 -17.77 8.29 -3.96
CA ARG A 312 -16.84 9.34 -3.58
C ARG A 312 -15.97 8.91 -2.40
N CYS A 313 -16.59 8.32 -1.36
CA CYS A 313 -15.86 7.72 -0.24
C CYS A 313 -14.85 6.68 -0.73
N LEU A 314 -15.24 5.81 -1.65
CA LEU A 314 -14.35 4.79 -2.16
C LEU A 314 -13.18 5.40 -2.92
N ALA A 315 -13.41 6.38 -3.81
CA ALA A 315 -12.32 7.04 -4.53
C ALA A 315 -11.30 7.70 -3.57
N ILE A 316 -11.77 8.45 -2.56
CA ILE A 316 -10.89 9.09 -1.55
C ILE A 316 -10.24 8.02 -0.66
N GLY A 317 -10.97 6.95 -0.32
CA GLY A 317 -10.53 5.73 0.34
C GLY A 317 -9.30 5.11 -0.32
N LEU A 318 -9.40 4.87 -1.63
CA LEU A 318 -8.32 4.34 -2.45
C LEU A 318 -7.12 5.29 -2.49
N GLY A 319 -7.36 6.61 -2.49
CA GLY A 319 -6.32 7.63 -2.34
C GLY A 319 -5.56 7.51 -1.02
N GLY A 320 -6.28 7.36 0.10
CA GLY A 320 -5.67 7.11 1.41
C GLY A 320 -4.90 5.79 1.46
N ALA A 321 -5.45 4.71 0.91
CA ALA A 321 -4.78 3.41 0.85
C ALA A 321 -3.47 3.48 0.05
N MET A 322 -3.50 4.16 -1.10
CA MET A 322 -2.30 4.42 -1.90
C MET A 322 -1.27 5.25 -1.12
N LEU A 323 -1.70 6.27 -0.38
CA LEU A 323 -0.81 7.06 0.48
C LEU A 323 -0.17 6.19 1.57
N SER A 324 -0.94 5.32 2.21
CA SER A 324 -0.42 4.38 3.22
C SER A 324 0.67 3.49 2.63
N TYR A 325 0.42 2.93 1.44
CA TYR A 325 1.41 2.12 0.73
C TYR A 325 2.70 2.90 0.47
N LEU A 326 2.59 4.08 -0.14
CA LEU A 326 3.74 4.91 -0.53
C LEU A 326 4.56 5.37 0.69
N VAL A 327 3.91 5.77 1.78
CA VAL A 327 4.63 6.17 3.00
C VAL A 327 5.33 4.99 3.64
N HIS A 328 4.69 3.82 3.72
CA HIS A 328 5.33 2.61 4.24
C HIS A 328 6.51 2.20 3.34
N ALA A 329 6.39 2.37 2.03
CA ALA A 329 7.41 2.01 1.05
C ALA A 329 8.73 2.80 1.16
N PHE A 330 8.79 3.88 1.94
CA PHE A 330 10.07 4.56 2.27
C PHE A 330 10.97 3.75 3.20
N VAL A 331 10.38 2.89 4.03
CA VAL A 331 11.09 2.12 5.06
C VAL A 331 10.91 0.62 4.89
N ASN A 332 10.34 0.22 3.75
CA ASN A 332 10.09 -1.16 3.41
C ASN A 332 9.96 -1.35 1.89
N ASN A 333 10.26 -2.54 1.39
CA ASN A 333 10.11 -2.92 0.00
C ASN A 333 8.98 -3.96 -0.12
N LEU A 334 7.74 -3.47 -0.02
CA LEU A 334 6.56 -4.35 0.06
C LEU A 334 6.15 -4.92 -1.31
N GLY A 335 6.65 -4.35 -2.41
CA GLY A 335 6.22 -4.66 -3.79
C GLY A 335 6.41 -6.12 -4.23
N PRO A 336 7.54 -6.78 -3.89
CA PRO A 336 7.76 -8.19 -4.23
C PRO A 336 6.84 -9.20 -3.52
N SER A 337 6.17 -8.81 -2.43
CA SER A 337 5.22 -9.68 -1.72
C SER A 337 3.92 -9.83 -2.53
N ASP A 338 3.46 -11.05 -2.74
CA ASP A 338 2.22 -11.37 -3.43
C ASP A 338 0.99 -10.62 -2.88
N LYS A 339 0.87 -10.57 -1.55
CA LYS A 339 -0.27 -9.97 -0.85
C LYS A 339 -0.34 -8.47 -1.06
N ILE A 340 0.80 -7.79 -1.03
CA ILE A 340 0.84 -6.34 -1.21
C ILE A 340 0.89 -5.97 -2.70
N GLY A 341 1.65 -6.70 -3.52
CA GLY A 341 1.75 -6.47 -4.96
C GLY A 341 0.38 -6.56 -5.64
N VAL A 342 -0.40 -7.62 -5.39
CA VAL A 342 -1.76 -7.74 -5.93
C VAL A 342 -2.67 -6.64 -5.37
N SER A 343 -2.54 -6.29 -4.09
CA SER A 343 -3.34 -5.23 -3.47
C SER A 343 -3.04 -3.84 -4.03
N PHE A 344 -1.78 -3.53 -4.34
CA PHE A 344 -1.36 -2.29 -4.99
C PHE A 344 -2.06 -2.15 -6.34
N TRP A 345 -2.00 -3.18 -7.19
CA TRP A 345 -2.68 -3.17 -8.49
C TRP A 345 -4.21 -3.19 -8.37
N LEU A 346 -4.75 -3.80 -7.31
CA LEU A 346 -6.18 -3.74 -7.00
C LEU A 346 -6.65 -2.32 -6.73
N LEU A 347 -5.82 -1.44 -6.13
CA LEU A 347 -6.19 -0.03 -5.96
C LEU A 347 -6.42 0.65 -7.32
N PHE A 348 -5.56 0.39 -8.31
CA PHE A 348 -5.75 0.89 -9.68
C PHE A 348 -7.01 0.30 -10.32
N GLY A 349 -7.23 -1.01 -10.13
CA GLY A 349 -8.39 -1.71 -10.69
C GLY A 349 -9.71 -1.17 -10.15
N LEU A 350 -9.80 -1.00 -8.82
CA LEU A 350 -10.96 -0.44 -8.16
C LEU A 350 -11.21 1.02 -8.57
N LEU A 351 -10.15 1.84 -8.70
CA LEU A 351 -10.32 3.22 -9.13
C LEU A 351 -10.87 3.31 -10.56
N ALA A 352 -10.38 2.47 -11.48
CA ALA A 352 -10.87 2.37 -12.84
C ALA A 352 -12.33 1.88 -12.89
N VAL A 353 -12.70 0.91 -12.04
CA VAL A 353 -14.08 0.42 -11.92
C VAL A 353 -15.02 1.52 -11.40
N VAL A 354 -14.60 2.28 -10.38
CA VAL A 354 -15.39 3.41 -9.86
C VAL A 354 -15.58 4.47 -10.94
N GLU A 355 -14.53 4.77 -11.71
CA GLU A 355 -14.61 5.70 -12.82
C GLU A 355 -15.63 5.27 -13.88
N ARG A 356 -15.52 4.03 -14.36
CA ARG A 356 -16.46 3.48 -15.34
C ARG A 356 -17.92 3.52 -14.84
N LEU A 357 -18.17 3.03 -13.63
CA LEU A 357 -19.52 2.98 -13.05
C LEU A 357 -20.11 4.37 -12.75
N ALA A 358 -19.26 5.39 -12.64
CA ALA A 358 -19.67 6.78 -12.52
C ALA A 358 -20.03 7.40 -13.88
N GLU A 359 -19.31 7.02 -14.94
CA GLU A 359 -19.58 7.48 -16.31
C GLU A 359 -20.86 6.87 -16.90
N GLU A 360 -21.17 5.61 -16.57
CA GLU A 360 -22.41 4.92 -16.99
C GLU A 360 -23.67 5.44 -16.26
N SER A 361 -23.51 6.23 -15.20
CA SER A 361 -24.62 6.79 -14.42
C SER A 361 -24.25 8.19 -13.94
N PRO A 362 -24.16 9.18 -14.86
CA PRO A 362 -23.71 10.52 -14.53
C PRO A 362 -24.66 11.13 -13.48
N PRO A 363 -24.12 11.86 -12.49
CA PRO A 363 -24.96 12.58 -11.54
C PRO A 363 -25.86 13.57 -12.29
N ALA A 364 -27.11 13.73 -11.84
CA ALA A 364 -28.05 14.69 -12.42
C ALA A 364 -27.38 16.08 -12.50
N PRO A 365 -27.62 16.86 -13.58
CA PRO A 365 -27.04 18.19 -13.71
C PRO A 365 -27.33 19.00 -12.45
N LEU A 366 -26.31 19.66 -11.90
CA LEU A 366 -26.51 20.64 -10.86
C LEU A 366 -27.42 21.71 -11.45
N VAL A 367 -28.69 21.72 -11.05
CA VAL A 367 -29.59 22.84 -11.29
C VAL A 367 -28.91 24.03 -10.64
N LYS A 368 -28.29 24.88 -11.45
CA LYS A 368 -27.84 26.19 -10.99
C LYS A 368 -29.12 26.87 -10.54
N GLY A 369 -29.30 26.99 -9.23
CA GLY A 369 -30.41 27.75 -8.66
C GLY A 369 -30.41 29.12 -9.34
N GLY A 370 -31.51 29.41 -10.04
CA GLY A 370 -31.77 30.75 -10.54
C GLY A 370 -31.70 31.70 -9.36
N VAL A 371 -30.86 32.72 -9.51
CA VAL A 371 -30.90 33.91 -8.67
C VAL A 371 -32.22 34.64 -8.93
#